data_AF-A0A972BMY5-F1
#
_entry.id   AF-A0A972BMY5-F1
#
_cell.length_a   1.000
_cell.length_b   1.000
_cell.length_c   1.000
_cell.angle_alpha   90.00
_cell.angle_beta   90.00
_cell.angle_gamma   90.00
#
_symmetry.space_group_name_H-M   'P 1'
#
loop_
_entity.id
_entity.type
_entity.pdbx_description
1 polymer ?
#
loop_
_entity_poly.entity_id
_entity_poly.type
_entity_poly.pdbx_seq_one_letter_code
_entity_poly.pdbx_strand_id
1 'polypeptide(L)'
;MEDNNRMNLIIKAATDLECSSCILGFELSENKYQKFPLTEVSTLGSTFDPLVSVIQKITGTGPAGGKSGIYRVTIPAGPGIHLARFKDKPGYLGTVVKDKKGVTGQAVLESVPLDPTMVFMAMALKGIDDKLDTILEIQKDIMNFLEQKEKSKLRGNLNVLTDVLNNYKYNWNNEKYKTNKHIQVQEIKRESEQSIIFNRVQIESSINKKSFMHRDRDVKNKLQKVQSQFEEYQLALYLFSFSSFLEVMLLENFQSAYLNSATHKIEDYSFHYRELYTKSYDQIEDYSKSSVRSNVLSGLATVNKFVGEAAGKVPVLSKSKFDETLIDASTWLDTSSSKKTEQTMSQFLYNRINDVSPFVDNINNINRLYNQPMELLFDQENMYIALSE
;
A
#
# COMPACT_ATOMS: atom_id res chain seq x y z
N MET A 1 11.13 31.87 15.18
CA MET A 1 12.32 31.77 14.31
C MET A 1 13.10 30.47 14.56
N GLU A 2 12.91 29.79 15.69
CA GLU A 2 13.49 28.46 15.97
C GLU A 2 12.75 27.29 15.29
N ASP A 3 11.44 27.38 15.02
CA ASP A 3 10.69 26.28 14.39
C ASP A 3 11.02 26.04 12.91
N ASN A 4 11.38 27.10 12.16
CA ASN A 4 11.86 26.95 10.77
C ASN A 4 13.22 26.24 10.69
N ASN A 5 14.00 26.25 11.77
CA ASN A 5 15.28 25.54 11.82
C ASN A 5 15.08 24.04 12.12
N ARG A 6 14.01 23.64 12.81
CA ARG A 6 13.66 22.23 13.01
C ARG A 6 13.09 21.59 11.75
N MET A 7 12.28 22.32 10.98
CA MET A 7 11.75 21.82 9.70
C MET A 7 12.86 21.63 8.65
N ASN A 8 13.87 22.53 8.65
CA ASN A 8 15.08 22.38 7.83
C ASN A 8 16.02 21.26 8.31
N LEU A 9 15.89 20.77 9.55
CA LEU A 9 16.66 19.63 10.05
C LEU A 9 16.00 18.29 9.72
N ILE A 10 14.66 18.24 9.60
CA ILE A 10 13.93 17.02 9.21
C ILE A 10 14.06 16.74 7.71
N ILE A 11 14.18 17.77 6.88
CA ILE A 11 14.48 17.62 5.44
C ILE A 11 15.94 17.15 5.21
N LYS A 12 16.81 17.25 6.23
CA LYS A 12 18.24 16.94 6.14
C LYS A 12 18.61 15.48 6.46
N ALA A 13 17.62 14.60 6.67
CA ALA A 13 17.87 13.17 6.89
C ALA A 13 18.03 12.37 5.58
N ALA A 14 17.77 12.98 4.42
CA ALA A 14 17.87 12.34 3.09
C ALA A 14 19.11 12.77 2.27
N THR A 15 20.10 13.44 2.88
CA THR A 15 21.04 14.29 2.12
C THR A 15 22.42 13.73 1.78
N ASP A 16 22.77 12.50 2.14
CA ASP A 16 24.07 11.93 1.76
C ASP A 16 23.92 10.93 0.61
N LEU A 17 23.67 11.45 -0.60
CA LEU A 17 23.76 10.65 -1.83
C LEU A 17 25.23 10.42 -2.17
N GLU A 18 25.76 9.24 -1.83
CA GLU A 18 27.08 8.81 -2.28
C GLU A 18 26.99 8.20 -3.69
N CYS A 19 27.31 9.00 -4.71
CA CYS A 19 27.38 8.51 -6.08
C CYS A 19 28.74 7.85 -6.34
N SER A 20 28.73 6.52 -6.51
CA SER A 20 29.90 5.76 -6.97
C SER A 20 29.85 5.61 -8.48
N SER A 21 30.87 6.12 -9.19
CA SER A 21 30.98 5.97 -10.64
C SER A 21 31.32 4.53 -10.99
N CYS A 22 30.34 3.79 -11.51
CA CYS A 22 30.54 2.41 -11.92
C CYS A 22 29.88 2.19 -13.28
N ILE A 23 30.68 2.24 -14.35
CA ILE A 23 30.33 1.54 -15.60
C ILE A 23 30.65 0.07 -15.31
N LEU A 24 29.69 -0.64 -14.74
CA LEU A 24 29.86 -2.07 -14.46
C LEU A 24 28.91 -2.85 -15.35
N GLY A 25 29.49 -3.68 -16.22
CA GLY A 25 28.79 -4.78 -16.86
C GLY A 25 28.50 -5.85 -15.82
N PHE A 26 27.55 -5.57 -14.92
CA PHE A 26 27.03 -6.55 -13.99
C PHE A 26 25.75 -7.16 -14.56
N GLU A 27 25.64 -8.48 -14.49
CA GLU A 27 24.33 -9.13 -14.47
C GLU A 27 23.67 -8.75 -13.14
N LEU A 28 22.62 -7.92 -13.21
CA LEU A 28 21.78 -7.65 -12.05
C LEU A 28 21.08 -8.95 -11.67
N SER A 29 21.31 -9.45 -10.46
CA SER A 29 20.51 -10.56 -9.97
C SER A 29 19.07 -10.10 -9.83
N GLU A 30 18.14 -10.70 -10.57
CA GLU A 30 16.71 -10.34 -10.57
C GLU A 30 16.08 -10.36 -9.16
N ASN A 31 16.68 -11.09 -8.21
CA ASN A 31 16.20 -11.19 -6.83
C ASN A 31 16.64 -10.04 -5.91
N LYS A 32 17.68 -9.25 -6.27
CA LYS A 32 18.21 -8.18 -5.40
C LYS A 32 17.59 -6.82 -5.71
N TYR A 33 17.31 -6.54 -6.99
CA TYR A 33 16.89 -5.22 -7.43
C TYR A 33 15.45 -5.21 -7.93
N GLN A 34 14.64 -4.31 -7.40
CA GLN A 34 13.34 -3.99 -7.97
C GLN A 34 13.54 -3.09 -9.18
N LYS A 35 13.07 -3.57 -10.35
CA LYS A 35 13.13 -2.83 -11.61
C LYS A 35 11.96 -1.84 -11.70
N PHE A 36 12.26 -0.63 -12.16
CA PHE A 36 11.33 0.47 -12.30
C PHE A 36 11.53 1.18 -13.65
N PRO A 37 10.71 0.89 -14.67
CA PRO A 37 10.79 1.56 -15.96
C PRO A 37 10.61 3.07 -15.86
N LEU A 38 11.45 3.84 -16.56
CA LEU A 38 11.33 5.31 -16.63
C LEU A 38 10.01 5.75 -17.27
N THR A 39 9.43 4.92 -18.14
CA THR A 39 8.09 5.14 -18.70
C THR A 39 7.02 5.16 -17.62
N GLU A 40 7.14 4.32 -16.59
CA GLU A 40 6.22 4.30 -15.44
C GLU A 40 6.47 5.48 -14.50
N VAL A 41 7.70 6.01 -14.41
CA VAL A 41 7.95 7.28 -13.70
C VAL A 41 7.18 8.41 -14.36
N SER A 42 7.19 8.46 -15.69
CA SER A 42 6.48 9.49 -16.45
C SER A 42 4.95 9.41 -16.29
N THR A 43 4.37 8.23 -16.03
CA THR A 43 2.92 8.11 -15.79
C THR A 43 2.50 8.61 -14.41
N LEU A 44 3.45 8.74 -13.46
CA LEU A 44 3.22 9.40 -12.17
C LEU A 44 2.94 10.90 -12.33
N GLY A 45 3.20 11.51 -13.49
CA GLY A 45 2.80 12.88 -13.80
C GLY A 45 3.97 13.86 -13.92
N SER A 46 3.65 15.07 -14.41
CA SER A 46 4.64 16.03 -14.91
C SER A 46 5.62 16.57 -13.85
N THR A 47 5.31 16.41 -12.56
CA THR A 47 6.21 16.78 -11.47
C THR A 47 7.44 15.87 -11.39
N PHE A 48 7.40 14.67 -11.98
CA PHE A 48 8.49 13.70 -12.04
C PHE A 48 9.29 13.73 -13.36
N ASP A 49 8.89 14.55 -14.34
CA ASP A 49 9.63 14.75 -15.59
C ASP A 49 11.11 15.16 -15.38
N PRO A 50 11.46 15.98 -14.37
CA PRO A 50 12.86 16.30 -14.09
C PRO A 50 13.70 15.06 -13.76
N LEU A 51 13.15 14.08 -13.03
CA LEU A 51 13.85 12.84 -12.68
C LEU A 51 14.23 12.05 -13.93
N VAL A 52 13.27 11.85 -14.83
CA VAL A 52 13.49 11.15 -16.11
C VAL A 52 14.51 11.90 -16.97
N SER A 53 14.38 13.23 -17.05
CA SER A 53 15.29 14.08 -17.82
C SER A 53 16.74 13.99 -17.33
N VAL A 54 16.93 13.94 -16.00
CA VAL A 54 18.26 13.81 -15.39
C VAL A 54 18.88 12.47 -15.72
N ILE A 55 18.14 11.37 -15.60
CA ILE A 55 18.63 10.03 -15.92
C ILE A 55 19.00 9.91 -17.40
N GLN A 56 18.18 10.43 -18.31
CA GLN A 56 18.46 10.46 -19.75
C GLN A 56 19.69 11.30 -20.10
N LYS A 57 19.90 12.42 -19.39
CA LYS A 57 21.10 13.26 -19.56
C LYS A 57 22.36 12.52 -19.12
N ILE A 58 22.30 11.79 -18.01
CA ILE A 58 23.44 11.03 -17.47
C ILE A 58 23.78 9.83 -18.36
N THR A 59 22.76 9.13 -18.87
CA THR A 59 22.92 7.91 -19.68
C THR A 59 23.21 8.17 -21.16
N GLY A 60 23.25 9.44 -21.57
CA GLY A 60 23.71 9.87 -22.89
C GLY A 60 22.66 9.80 -24.01
N THR A 61 21.38 9.60 -23.68
CA THR A 61 20.28 9.53 -24.66
C THR A 61 19.65 10.89 -24.98
N GLY A 62 19.96 11.94 -24.21
CA GLY A 62 19.50 13.31 -24.46
C GLY A 62 20.42 14.16 -25.36
N PRO A 63 19.93 15.29 -25.93
CA PRO A 63 20.67 16.15 -26.86
C PRO A 63 21.89 16.87 -26.27
N ALA A 64 22.08 16.79 -24.94
CA ALA A 64 23.21 17.35 -24.19
C ALA A 64 24.04 16.28 -23.44
N GLY A 65 23.91 15.01 -23.82
CA GLY A 65 24.50 13.87 -23.10
C GLY A 65 26.01 13.99 -22.89
N GLY A 66 26.46 13.88 -21.63
CA GLY A 66 27.87 13.82 -21.28
C GLY A 66 28.48 12.53 -21.83
N LYS A 67 29.44 12.63 -22.74
CA LYS A 67 30.06 11.48 -23.42
C LYS A 67 30.88 10.55 -22.49
N SER A 68 31.02 10.90 -21.21
CA SER A 68 32.07 10.33 -20.35
C SER A 68 31.55 9.80 -18.99
N GLY A 69 30.23 9.84 -18.74
CA GLY A 69 29.60 9.25 -17.56
C GLY A 69 29.64 10.13 -16.30
N ILE A 70 29.41 9.52 -15.14
CA ILE A 70 29.42 10.17 -13.81
C ILE A 70 30.81 10.06 -13.19
N TYR A 71 31.25 11.12 -12.49
CA TYR A 71 32.53 11.15 -11.79
C TYR A 71 32.33 11.56 -10.32
N ARG A 72 33.06 10.90 -9.40
CA ARG A 72 33.21 11.37 -8.02
C ARG A 72 34.33 12.39 -7.96
N VAL A 73 34.05 13.57 -7.40
CA VAL A 73 35.05 14.61 -7.17
C VAL A 73 35.25 14.79 -5.67
N THR A 74 36.48 14.60 -5.19
CA THR A 74 36.85 14.82 -3.79
C THR A 74 37.64 16.12 -3.69
N ILE A 75 37.17 17.04 -2.84
CA ILE A 75 37.81 18.34 -2.60
C ILE A 75 38.32 18.36 -1.16
N PRO A 76 39.55 18.83 -0.89
CA PRO A 76 40.03 19.00 0.49
C PRO A 76 39.13 19.92 1.31
N ALA A 77 38.95 19.61 2.60
CA ALA A 77 38.20 20.46 3.51
C ALA A 77 38.98 21.76 3.81
N GLY A 78 38.28 22.89 3.77
CA GLY A 78 38.84 24.17 4.17
C GLY A 78 37.97 25.36 3.73
N PRO A 79 37.99 26.48 4.47
CA PRO A 79 37.22 27.66 4.12
C PRO A 79 37.67 28.20 2.74
N GLY A 80 36.70 28.43 1.85
CA GLY A 80 36.95 28.97 0.52
C GLY A 80 37.51 27.98 -0.52
N ILE A 81 37.65 26.69 -0.18
CA ILE A 81 38.09 25.67 -1.14
C ILE A 81 36.88 25.20 -1.96
N HIS A 82 36.89 25.45 -3.27
CA HIS A 82 35.86 25.02 -4.20
C HIS A 82 36.46 24.76 -5.59
N LEU A 83 35.74 24.03 -6.45
CA LEU A 83 36.13 23.88 -7.86
C LEU A 83 36.07 25.24 -8.58
N ALA A 84 36.95 25.44 -9.56
CA ALA A 84 36.88 26.60 -10.44
C ALA A 84 35.57 26.57 -11.25
N ARG A 85 34.86 27.69 -11.34
CA ARG A 85 33.58 27.83 -12.05
C ARG A 85 33.77 28.61 -13.35
N PHE A 86 33.05 28.24 -14.41
CA PHE A 86 32.96 29.07 -15.61
C PHE A 86 32.23 30.38 -15.30
N LYS A 87 32.65 31.49 -15.94
CA LYS A 87 32.01 32.81 -15.76
C LYS A 87 30.81 33.00 -16.67
N ASP A 88 30.84 32.34 -17.82
CA ASP A 88 29.97 32.51 -18.97
C ASP A 88 28.92 31.39 -19.12
N LYS A 89 29.08 30.28 -18.39
CA LYS A 89 28.17 29.12 -18.43
C LYS A 89 28.10 28.40 -17.08
N PRO A 90 27.03 27.62 -16.82
CA PRO A 90 26.97 26.75 -15.65
C PRO A 90 28.05 25.65 -15.69
N GLY A 91 28.40 25.12 -14.51
CA GLY A 91 29.37 24.04 -14.35
C GLY A 91 30.75 24.47 -13.84
N TYR A 92 31.55 23.47 -13.52
CA TYR A 92 32.90 23.59 -12.99
C TYR A 92 33.93 23.16 -14.03
N LEU A 93 35.14 23.68 -13.89
CA LEU A 93 36.23 23.44 -14.82
C LEU A 93 36.99 22.17 -14.44
N GLY A 94 37.06 21.22 -15.36
CA GLY A 94 38.00 20.09 -15.31
C GLY A 94 39.17 20.37 -16.25
N THR A 95 40.41 20.26 -15.77
CA THR A 95 41.59 20.46 -16.61
C THR A 95 41.92 19.20 -17.40
N VAL A 96 42.06 19.31 -18.72
CA VAL A 96 42.55 18.21 -19.56
C VAL A 96 44.03 18.44 -19.83
N VAL A 97 44.85 17.47 -19.43
CA VAL A 97 46.31 17.51 -19.59
C VAL A 97 46.72 16.40 -20.55
N LYS A 98 47.60 16.72 -21.52
CA LYS A 98 48.21 15.73 -22.39
C LYS A 98 49.68 15.56 -22.02
N ASP A 99 49.99 14.46 -21.33
CA ASP A 99 51.34 14.11 -20.88
C ASP A 99 52.06 15.29 -20.20
N LYS A 100 53.39 15.38 -20.35
CA LYS A 100 54.21 16.52 -19.91
C LYS A 100 54.07 17.76 -20.80
N LYS A 101 53.10 17.80 -21.72
CA LYS A 101 52.93 18.90 -22.69
C LYS A 101 51.99 20.01 -22.20
N GLY A 102 51.49 19.90 -20.97
CA GLY A 102 50.67 20.93 -20.32
C GLY A 102 49.17 20.77 -20.58
N VAL A 103 48.43 21.82 -20.24
CA VAL A 103 46.97 21.87 -20.37
C VAL A 103 46.59 21.93 -21.86
N THR A 104 45.86 20.93 -22.32
CA THR A 104 45.43 20.80 -23.72
C THR A 104 43.94 21.02 -23.92
N GLY A 105 43.18 21.20 -22.84
CA GLY A 105 41.76 21.49 -22.94
C GLY A 105 41.09 21.64 -21.59
N GLN A 106 39.77 21.84 -21.63
CA GLN A 106 38.92 21.97 -20.47
C GLN A 106 37.68 21.09 -20.64
N ALA A 107 37.36 20.32 -19.61
CA ALA A 107 36.08 19.65 -19.44
C ALA A 107 35.14 20.55 -18.64
N VAL A 108 33.83 20.35 -18.84
CA VAL A 108 32.79 20.94 -18.01
C VAL A 108 32.25 19.84 -17.10
N LEU A 109 32.43 20.03 -15.80
CA LEU A 109 31.87 19.17 -14.76
C LEU A 109 30.56 19.78 -14.29
N GLU A 110 29.47 19.06 -14.44
CA GLU A 110 28.17 19.47 -13.91
C GLU A 110 27.79 18.60 -12.72
N SER A 111 27.20 19.21 -11.69
CA SER A 111 26.62 18.44 -10.60
C SER A 111 25.47 17.60 -11.15
N VAL A 112 25.41 16.33 -10.75
CA VAL A 112 24.24 15.48 -11.02
C VAL A 112 23.05 16.04 -10.24
N PRO A 113 22.03 16.62 -10.88
CA PRO A 113 20.93 17.28 -10.18
C PRO A 113 19.82 16.26 -9.87
N LEU A 114 20.19 15.14 -9.26
CA LEU A 114 19.24 14.12 -8.83
C LEU A 114 18.70 14.51 -7.45
N ASP A 115 17.40 14.75 -7.35
CA ASP A 115 16.72 15.05 -6.08
C ASP A 115 16.29 13.74 -5.39
N PRO A 116 16.90 13.37 -4.25
CA PRO A 116 16.55 12.14 -3.53
C PRO A 116 15.08 12.13 -3.07
N THR A 117 14.50 13.31 -2.80
CA THR A 117 13.09 13.43 -2.42
C THR A 117 12.20 13.02 -3.58
N MET A 118 12.50 13.51 -4.79
CA MET A 118 11.73 13.17 -5.98
C MET A 118 11.82 11.68 -6.32
N VAL A 119 13.00 11.07 -6.14
CA VAL A 119 13.19 9.62 -6.27
C VAL A 119 12.32 8.88 -5.25
N PHE A 120 12.41 9.24 -3.98
CA PHE A 120 11.61 8.67 -2.90
C PHE A 120 10.10 8.77 -3.17
N MET A 121 9.60 9.94 -3.55
CA MET A 121 8.18 10.16 -3.83
C MET A 121 7.69 9.34 -5.03
N ALA A 122 8.51 9.20 -6.07
CA ALA A 122 8.18 8.36 -7.23
C ALA A 122 8.00 6.89 -6.83
N MET A 123 8.92 6.38 -6.01
CA MET A 123 8.88 5.00 -5.53
C MET A 123 7.68 4.75 -4.60
N ALA A 124 7.41 5.67 -3.68
CA ALA A 124 6.27 5.57 -2.76
C ALA A 124 4.93 5.54 -3.50
N LEU A 125 4.78 6.33 -4.56
CA LEU A 125 3.54 6.36 -5.36
C LEU A 125 3.36 5.13 -6.24
N LYS A 126 4.44 4.55 -6.76
CA LYS A 126 4.35 3.31 -7.53
C LYS A 126 3.84 2.15 -6.70
N GLY A 127 4.33 2.02 -5.46
CA GLY A 127 3.99 0.88 -4.61
C GLY A 127 2.49 0.73 -4.35
N ILE A 128 1.74 1.84 -4.36
CA ILE A 128 0.29 1.83 -4.14
C ILE A 128 -0.49 1.57 -5.43
N ASP A 129 -0.02 2.05 -6.59
CA ASP A 129 -0.71 1.95 -7.88
C ASP A 129 -0.98 0.50 -8.30
N ASP A 130 0.02 -0.38 -8.18
CA ASP A 130 -0.06 -1.78 -8.65
C ASP A 130 -1.10 -2.65 -7.89
N LYS A 131 -1.50 -2.24 -6.68
CA LYS A 131 -2.43 -3.01 -5.82
C LYS A 131 -3.79 -2.35 -5.67
N LEU A 132 -3.91 -1.05 -5.96
CA LEU A 132 -5.12 -0.31 -5.63
C LEU A 132 -6.32 -0.65 -6.53
N ASP A 133 -6.09 -0.85 -7.83
CA ASP A 133 -7.18 -1.13 -8.78
C ASP A 133 -7.97 -2.39 -8.41
N THR A 134 -7.27 -3.48 -8.08
CA THR A 134 -7.91 -4.73 -7.64
C THR A 134 -8.72 -4.53 -6.37
N ILE A 135 -8.21 -3.76 -5.39
CA ILE A 135 -8.97 -3.54 -4.17
C ILE A 135 -10.18 -2.66 -4.45
N LEU A 136 -10.05 -1.62 -5.27
CA LEU A 136 -11.16 -0.75 -5.64
C LEU A 136 -12.30 -1.53 -6.31
N GLU A 137 -11.98 -2.53 -7.14
CA GLU A 137 -12.98 -3.45 -7.70
C GLU A 137 -13.68 -4.27 -6.61
N ILE A 138 -12.93 -4.92 -5.73
CA ILE A 138 -13.49 -5.69 -4.60
C ILE A 138 -14.41 -4.82 -3.73
N GLN A 139 -14.02 -3.57 -3.43
CA GLN A 139 -14.83 -2.67 -2.62
C GLN A 139 -16.12 -2.24 -3.34
N LYS A 140 -16.08 -2.04 -4.67
CA LYS A 140 -17.29 -1.74 -5.46
C LYS A 140 -18.28 -2.91 -5.42
N ASP A 141 -17.78 -4.14 -5.40
CA ASP A 141 -18.62 -5.33 -5.29
C ASP A 141 -19.30 -5.42 -3.92
N ILE A 142 -18.56 -5.21 -2.82
CA ILE A 142 -19.12 -5.20 -1.45
C ILE A 142 -20.21 -4.13 -1.32
N MET A 143 -19.99 -2.95 -1.89
CA MET A 143 -20.98 -1.87 -1.90
C MET A 143 -22.31 -2.27 -2.57
N ASN A 144 -22.36 -3.29 -3.43
CA ASN A 144 -23.61 -3.73 -4.04
C ASN A 144 -24.57 -4.42 -3.08
N PHE A 145 -24.07 -4.87 -1.92
CA PHE A 145 -24.86 -5.56 -0.90
C PHE A 145 -25.39 -4.61 0.19
N LEU A 146 -24.89 -3.37 0.25
CA LEU A 146 -25.27 -2.38 1.25
C LEU A 146 -26.57 -1.63 0.94
N GLU A 147 -27.22 -1.14 2.01
CA GLU A 147 -28.33 -0.18 1.91
C GLU A 147 -27.90 1.09 1.15
N GLN A 148 -28.80 1.66 0.36
CA GLN A 148 -28.49 2.78 -0.56
C GLN A 148 -27.88 4.01 0.14
N LYS A 149 -28.31 4.30 1.37
CA LYS A 149 -27.80 5.44 2.15
C LYS A 149 -26.34 5.22 2.56
N GLU A 150 -26.03 4.08 3.18
CA GLU A 150 -24.66 3.73 3.59
C GLU A 150 -23.75 3.60 2.37
N LYS A 151 -24.25 2.96 1.30
CA LYS A 151 -23.59 2.88 0.01
C LYS A 151 -23.19 4.25 -0.53
N SER A 152 -24.07 5.26 -0.44
CA SER A 152 -23.79 6.61 -0.94
C SER A 152 -22.73 7.32 -0.11
N LYS A 153 -22.76 7.19 1.22
CA LYS A 153 -21.75 7.76 2.12
C LYS A 153 -20.37 7.15 1.85
N LEU A 154 -20.28 5.82 1.83
CA LEU A 154 -19.03 5.10 1.64
C LEU A 154 -18.44 5.35 0.24
N ARG A 155 -19.29 5.46 -0.80
CA ARG A 155 -18.86 5.89 -2.14
C ARG A 155 -18.31 7.31 -2.16
N GLY A 156 -18.96 8.23 -1.45
CA GLY A 156 -18.46 9.60 -1.31
C GLY A 156 -17.06 9.64 -0.69
N ASN A 157 -16.88 8.95 0.42
CA ASN A 157 -15.58 8.86 1.10
C ASN A 157 -14.53 8.20 0.20
N LEU A 158 -14.86 7.10 -0.46
CA LEU A 158 -13.95 6.42 -1.40
C LEU A 158 -13.51 7.34 -2.54
N ASN A 159 -14.45 8.04 -3.17
CA ASN A 159 -14.15 8.97 -4.25
C ASN A 159 -13.21 10.08 -3.78
N VAL A 160 -13.42 10.62 -2.57
CA VAL A 160 -12.51 11.63 -2.01
C VAL A 160 -11.09 11.09 -1.83
N LEU A 161 -10.93 9.89 -1.27
CA LEU A 161 -9.60 9.30 -1.08
C LEU A 161 -8.91 9.00 -2.42
N THR A 162 -9.64 8.43 -3.38
CA THR A 162 -9.13 8.17 -4.74
C THR A 162 -8.75 9.48 -5.44
N ASP A 163 -9.58 10.52 -5.32
CA ASP A 163 -9.28 11.84 -5.88
C ASP A 163 -8.03 12.46 -5.22
N VAL A 164 -7.87 12.31 -3.91
CA VAL A 164 -6.67 12.78 -3.20
C VAL A 164 -5.44 12.05 -3.72
N LEU A 165 -5.46 10.71 -3.81
CA LEU A 165 -4.33 9.96 -4.33
C LEU A 165 -3.97 10.36 -5.77
N ASN A 166 -4.96 10.39 -6.66
CA ASN A 166 -4.77 10.70 -8.08
C ASN A 166 -4.22 12.12 -8.29
N ASN A 167 -4.62 13.06 -7.45
CA ASN A 167 -4.17 14.44 -7.53
C ASN A 167 -2.88 14.71 -6.75
N TYR A 168 -2.51 13.86 -5.80
CA TYR A 168 -1.29 14.00 -5.00
C TYR A 168 -0.06 14.05 -5.90
N LYS A 169 -0.04 13.25 -6.98
CA LYS A 169 1.07 13.20 -7.92
C LYS A 169 1.39 14.55 -8.60
N TYR A 170 0.39 15.42 -8.76
CA TYR A 170 0.57 16.79 -9.27
C TYR A 170 0.85 17.82 -8.16
N ASN A 171 0.64 17.46 -6.89
CA ASN A 171 0.59 18.39 -5.77
C ASN A 171 1.45 17.97 -4.56
N TRP A 172 2.33 16.98 -4.71
CA TRP A 172 3.14 16.45 -3.60
C TRP A 172 3.99 17.54 -2.93
N ASN A 173 4.49 18.50 -3.71
CA ASN A 173 5.27 19.65 -3.22
C ASN A 173 4.42 20.90 -2.92
N ASN A 174 3.09 20.78 -2.89
CA ASN A 174 2.17 21.89 -2.64
C ASN A 174 1.62 21.85 -1.21
N GLU A 175 2.21 22.66 -0.32
CA GLU A 175 1.83 22.73 1.10
C GLU A 175 0.34 23.04 1.33
N LYS A 176 -0.24 23.91 0.51
CA LYS A 176 -1.66 24.28 0.63
C LYS A 176 -2.55 23.09 0.27
N TYR A 177 -2.19 22.35 -0.77
CA TYR A 177 -2.89 21.12 -1.13
C TYR A 177 -2.78 20.08 -0.02
N LYS A 178 -1.56 19.80 0.45
CA LYS A 178 -1.30 18.83 1.52
C LYS A 178 -2.11 19.14 2.78
N THR A 179 -2.02 20.37 3.28
CA THR A 179 -2.76 20.80 4.48
C THR A 179 -4.27 20.64 4.32
N ASN A 180 -4.83 21.10 3.20
CA ASN A 180 -6.27 21.05 2.98
C ASN A 180 -6.78 19.60 2.83
N LYS A 181 -6.03 18.75 2.12
CA LYS A 181 -6.41 17.35 1.92
C LYS A 181 -6.16 16.50 3.16
N HIS A 182 -5.15 16.82 3.95
CA HIS A 182 -4.88 16.13 5.22
C HIS A 182 -6.09 16.21 6.17
N ILE A 183 -6.72 17.38 6.29
CA ILE A 183 -7.94 17.57 7.10
C ILE A 183 -9.08 16.67 6.60
N GLN A 184 -9.32 16.64 5.28
CA GLN A 184 -10.38 15.81 4.68
C GLN A 184 -10.13 14.32 4.91
N VAL A 185 -8.87 13.87 4.75
CA VAL A 185 -8.46 12.48 4.97
C VAL A 185 -8.62 12.08 6.45
N GLN A 186 -8.26 12.96 7.38
CA GLN A 186 -8.44 12.71 8.83
C GLN A 186 -9.92 12.61 9.21
N GLU A 187 -10.79 13.41 8.60
CA GLU A 187 -12.24 13.30 8.82
C GLU A 187 -12.77 11.93 8.40
N ILE A 188 -12.44 11.47 7.18
CA ILE A 188 -12.83 10.14 6.69
C ILE A 188 -12.24 9.02 7.57
N LYS A 189 -10.99 9.17 7.99
CA LYS A 189 -10.34 8.21 8.91
C LYS A 189 -11.12 8.08 10.22
N ARG A 190 -11.47 9.21 10.84
CA ARG A 190 -12.25 9.24 12.08
C ARG A 190 -13.64 8.63 11.90
N GLU A 191 -14.33 8.95 10.81
CA GLU A 191 -15.64 8.35 10.51
C GLU A 191 -15.54 6.83 10.32
N SER A 192 -14.50 6.37 9.63
CA SER A 192 -14.26 4.95 9.41
C SER A 192 -13.96 4.22 10.73
N GLU A 193 -13.20 4.85 11.63
CA GLU A 193 -12.95 4.33 12.98
C GLU A 193 -14.25 4.21 13.79
N GLN A 194 -15.16 5.19 13.69
CA GLN A 194 -16.48 5.11 14.32
C GLN A 194 -17.31 3.95 13.76
N SER A 195 -17.30 3.75 12.43
CA SER A 195 -17.99 2.65 11.77
C SER A 195 -17.42 1.28 12.16
N ILE A 196 -16.10 1.16 12.33
CA ILE A 196 -15.43 -0.05 12.85
C ILE A 196 -15.96 -0.38 14.25
N ILE A 197 -15.94 0.61 15.16
CA ILE A 197 -16.37 0.43 16.55
C ILE A 197 -17.86 0.06 16.60
N PHE A 198 -18.70 0.76 15.84
CA PHE A 198 -20.14 0.51 15.80
C PHE A 198 -20.46 -0.90 15.29
N ASN A 199 -19.89 -1.30 14.16
CA ASN A 199 -20.18 -2.61 13.59
C ASN A 199 -19.70 -3.76 14.47
N ARG A 200 -18.53 -3.61 15.11
CA ARG A 200 -18.05 -4.58 16.10
C ARG A 200 -19.09 -4.83 17.19
N VAL A 201 -19.58 -3.77 17.84
CA VAL A 201 -20.59 -3.87 18.91
C VAL A 201 -21.90 -4.51 18.39
N GLN A 202 -22.33 -4.13 17.20
CA GLN A 202 -23.56 -4.63 16.61
C GLN A 202 -23.50 -6.12 16.26
N ILE A 203 -22.36 -6.59 15.74
CA ILE A 203 -22.13 -8.00 15.46
C ILE A 203 -22.04 -8.78 16.77
N GLU A 204 -21.23 -8.33 17.74
CA GLU A 204 -21.08 -8.97 19.05
C GLU A 204 -22.43 -9.14 19.77
N SER A 205 -23.30 -8.12 19.71
CA SER A 205 -24.65 -8.20 20.29
C SER A 205 -25.57 -9.17 19.53
N SER A 206 -25.41 -9.29 18.21
CA SER A 206 -26.23 -10.14 17.35
C SER A 206 -25.91 -11.62 17.50
N ILE A 207 -24.64 -11.96 17.76
CA ILE A 207 -24.16 -13.36 17.87
C ILE A 207 -24.37 -13.98 19.27
N ASN A 208 -24.62 -13.18 20.32
CA ASN A 208 -24.77 -13.69 21.69
C ASN A 208 -25.81 -14.84 21.81
N LYS A 209 -25.40 -15.97 22.42
CA LYS A 209 -26.17 -17.23 22.52
C LYS A 209 -27.62 -17.07 23.02
N LYS A 210 -27.89 -16.13 23.92
CA LYS A 210 -29.27 -15.87 24.42
C LYS A 210 -30.19 -15.32 23.32
N SER A 211 -29.65 -14.59 22.35
CA SER A 211 -30.40 -13.96 21.25
C SER A 211 -30.88 -14.99 20.22
N PHE A 212 -30.07 -16.01 19.92
CA PHE A 212 -30.40 -17.01 18.89
C PHE A 212 -31.39 -18.11 19.36
N MET A 213 -31.52 -18.34 20.68
CA MET A 213 -32.36 -19.43 21.22
C MET A 213 -33.88 -19.21 21.15
N HIS A 214 -34.37 -18.02 20.83
CA HIS A 214 -35.77 -17.67 21.12
C HIS A 214 -36.78 -17.78 19.98
N ARG A 215 -36.39 -18.03 18.71
CA ARG A 215 -37.35 -18.22 17.58
C ARG A 215 -36.67 -18.75 16.31
N ASP A 216 -36.92 -20.00 15.94
CA ASP A 216 -36.44 -20.62 14.69
C ASP A 216 -36.91 -19.90 13.41
N ARG A 217 -37.96 -19.08 13.49
CA ARG A 217 -38.58 -18.39 12.33
C ARG A 217 -37.83 -17.11 11.89
N ASP A 218 -36.90 -16.58 12.70
CA ASP A 218 -36.19 -15.30 12.47
C ASP A 218 -34.68 -15.45 12.16
N VAL A 219 -34.16 -16.68 12.09
CA VAL A 219 -32.72 -16.98 11.95
C VAL A 219 -32.15 -16.42 10.64
N LYS A 220 -32.87 -16.55 9.52
CA LYS A 220 -32.42 -16.02 8.22
C LYS A 220 -32.21 -14.51 8.23
N ASN A 221 -33.15 -13.76 8.81
CA ASN A 221 -33.08 -12.31 8.88
C ASN A 221 -31.91 -11.86 9.78
N LYS A 222 -31.64 -12.60 10.87
CA LYS A 222 -30.47 -12.38 11.72
C LYS A 222 -29.15 -12.63 10.99
N LEU A 223 -29.05 -13.71 10.23
CA LEU A 223 -27.84 -14.03 9.47
C LEU A 223 -27.56 -12.99 8.38
N GLN A 224 -28.60 -12.57 7.64
CA GLN A 224 -28.47 -11.49 6.65
C GLN A 224 -28.05 -10.16 7.29
N LYS A 225 -28.58 -9.84 8.48
CA LYS A 225 -28.18 -8.64 9.22
C LYS A 225 -26.72 -8.71 9.66
N VAL A 226 -26.26 -9.83 10.21
CA VAL A 226 -24.86 -10.03 10.60
C VAL A 226 -23.95 -9.96 9.38
N GLN A 227 -24.33 -10.56 8.25
CA GLN A 227 -23.58 -10.47 7.00
C GLN A 227 -23.42 -9.02 6.54
N SER A 228 -24.51 -8.25 6.47
CA SER A 228 -24.47 -6.84 6.07
C SER A 228 -23.59 -6.00 7.02
N GLN A 229 -23.60 -6.29 8.32
CA GLN A 229 -22.71 -5.63 9.28
C GLN A 229 -21.23 -5.96 9.05
N PHE A 230 -20.92 -7.19 8.66
CA PHE A 230 -19.55 -7.58 8.29
C PHE A 230 -19.08 -6.90 7.00
N GLU A 231 -19.97 -6.72 6.01
CA GLU A 231 -19.70 -5.97 4.77
C GLU A 231 -19.41 -4.48 5.07
N GLU A 232 -20.22 -3.85 5.94
CA GLU A 232 -19.96 -2.48 6.40
C GLU A 232 -18.65 -2.36 7.19
N TYR A 233 -18.37 -3.33 8.07
CA TYR A 233 -17.12 -3.36 8.83
C TYR A 233 -15.91 -3.51 7.89
N GLN A 234 -15.98 -4.39 6.90
CA GLN A 234 -14.92 -4.58 5.91
C GLN A 234 -14.63 -3.28 5.14
N LEU A 235 -15.67 -2.57 4.68
CA LEU A 235 -15.53 -1.28 4.00
C LEU A 235 -14.96 -0.20 4.93
N ALA A 236 -15.37 -0.18 6.19
CA ALA A 236 -14.84 0.76 7.18
C ALA A 236 -13.34 0.51 7.45
N LEU A 237 -12.90 -0.74 7.54
CA LEU A 237 -11.47 -1.09 7.64
C LEU A 237 -10.68 -0.63 6.43
N TYR A 238 -11.23 -0.84 5.23
CA TYR A 238 -10.59 -0.40 4.00
C TYR A 238 -10.43 1.13 3.98
N LEU A 239 -11.49 1.89 4.23
CA LEU A 239 -11.43 3.36 4.26
C LEU A 239 -10.50 3.87 5.35
N PHE A 240 -10.50 3.25 6.53
CA PHE A 240 -9.58 3.59 7.61
C PHE A 240 -8.11 3.40 7.19
N SER A 241 -7.81 2.28 6.52
CA SER A 241 -6.47 1.93 6.06
C SER A 241 -6.01 2.84 4.93
N PHE A 242 -6.89 3.10 3.96
CA PHE A 242 -6.60 4.01 2.83
C PHE A 242 -6.37 5.44 3.33
N SER A 243 -7.23 5.95 4.21
CA SER A 243 -7.02 7.25 4.83
C SER A 243 -5.74 7.30 5.65
N SER A 244 -5.37 6.23 6.36
CA SER A 244 -4.12 6.20 7.14
C SER A 244 -2.88 6.27 6.24
N PHE A 245 -2.88 5.58 5.10
CA PHE A 245 -1.82 5.70 4.10
C PHE A 245 -1.72 7.13 3.55
N LEU A 246 -2.86 7.72 3.14
CA LEU A 246 -2.87 9.10 2.64
C LEU A 246 -2.46 10.12 3.70
N GLU A 247 -2.80 9.88 4.97
CA GLU A 247 -2.38 10.73 6.08
C GLU A 247 -0.85 10.74 6.21
N VAL A 248 -0.19 9.58 6.11
CA VAL A 248 1.28 9.48 6.09
C VAL A 248 1.87 10.31 4.95
N MET A 249 1.34 10.16 3.73
CA MET A 249 1.83 10.87 2.55
C MET A 249 1.60 12.38 2.60
N LEU A 250 0.48 12.83 3.18
CA LEU A 250 0.13 14.25 3.27
C LEU A 250 0.83 14.96 4.44
N LEU A 251 1.06 14.25 5.54
CA LEU A 251 1.75 14.76 6.72
C LEU A 251 3.27 14.76 6.54
N GLU A 252 3.79 13.87 5.68
CA GLU A 252 5.22 13.65 5.43
C GLU A 252 6.02 13.33 6.70
N ASN A 253 5.35 12.76 7.72
CA ASN A 253 6.03 12.21 8.86
C ASN A 253 6.48 10.79 8.53
N PHE A 254 7.72 10.66 8.06
CA PHE A 254 8.31 9.37 7.69
C PHE A 254 9.17 8.75 8.81
N GLN A 255 9.06 9.25 10.05
CA GLN A 255 9.77 8.66 11.19
C GLN A 255 9.29 7.23 11.43
N SER A 256 10.23 6.29 11.52
CA SER A 256 9.91 4.86 11.67
C SER A 256 8.92 4.55 12.80
N ALA A 257 9.04 5.23 13.95
CA ALA A 257 8.11 5.06 15.08
C ALA A 257 6.66 5.46 14.74
N TYR A 258 6.47 6.55 13.99
CA TYR A 258 5.15 6.98 13.55
C TYR A 258 4.57 6.02 12.49
N LEU A 259 5.39 5.62 11.51
CA LEU A 259 4.99 4.66 10.48
C LEU A 259 4.59 3.31 11.08
N ASN A 260 5.38 2.78 12.01
CA ASN A 260 5.07 1.55 12.74
C ASN A 260 3.80 1.68 13.58
N SER A 261 3.57 2.84 14.21
CA SER A 261 2.32 3.07 14.94
C SER A 261 1.10 3.08 14.02
N ALA A 262 1.24 3.62 12.80
CA ALA A 262 0.17 3.63 11.81
C ALA A 262 -0.15 2.21 11.30
N THR A 263 0.87 1.42 10.97
CA THR A 263 0.69 0.02 10.53
C THR A 263 0.11 -0.85 11.65
N HIS A 264 0.66 -0.78 12.86
CA HIS A 264 0.14 -1.53 14.01
C HIS A 264 -1.34 -1.25 14.28
N LYS A 265 -1.79 0.02 14.15
CA LYS A 265 -3.21 0.34 14.36
C LYS A 265 -4.12 -0.27 13.28
N ILE A 266 -3.67 -0.31 12.03
CA ILE A 266 -4.40 -0.98 10.93
C ILE A 266 -4.46 -2.49 11.17
N GLU A 267 -3.33 -3.10 11.54
CA GLU A 267 -3.20 -4.53 11.81
C GLU A 267 -4.05 -4.97 13.00
N ASP A 268 -4.08 -4.17 14.08
CA ASP A 268 -4.90 -4.44 15.28
C ASP A 268 -6.40 -4.48 14.95
N TYR A 269 -6.89 -3.50 14.17
CA TYR A 269 -8.29 -3.53 13.72
C TYR A 269 -8.57 -4.69 12.75
N SER A 270 -7.63 -5.01 11.86
CA SER A 270 -7.74 -6.16 10.96
C SER A 270 -7.77 -7.49 11.74
N PHE A 271 -6.97 -7.60 12.80
CA PHE A 271 -6.94 -8.75 13.69
C PHE A 271 -8.28 -8.92 14.43
N HIS A 272 -8.79 -7.85 15.05
CA HIS A 272 -10.09 -7.89 15.73
C HIS A 272 -11.25 -8.25 14.82
N TYR A 273 -11.23 -7.79 13.57
CA TYR A 273 -12.21 -8.20 12.57
C TYR A 273 -12.17 -9.71 12.32
N ARG A 274 -10.98 -10.27 12.09
CA ARG A 274 -10.81 -11.71 11.84
C ARG A 274 -11.24 -12.53 13.04
N GLU A 275 -10.87 -12.10 14.25
CA GLU A 275 -11.27 -12.74 15.49
C GLU A 275 -12.80 -12.77 15.63
N LEU A 276 -13.47 -11.63 15.37
CA LEU A 276 -14.92 -11.53 15.44
C LEU A 276 -15.60 -12.36 14.35
N TYR A 277 -15.05 -12.36 13.13
CA TYR A 277 -15.50 -13.18 12.02
C TYR A 277 -15.47 -14.66 12.38
N THR A 278 -14.32 -15.16 12.87
CA THR A 278 -14.17 -16.56 13.29
C THR A 278 -15.18 -16.93 14.38
N LYS A 279 -15.27 -16.13 15.44
CA LYS A 279 -16.25 -16.36 16.53
C LYS A 279 -17.68 -16.38 16.01
N SER A 280 -18.02 -15.50 15.07
CA SER A 280 -19.36 -15.43 14.48
C SER A 280 -19.65 -16.63 13.59
N TYR A 281 -18.67 -17.03 12.77
CA TYR A 281 -18.75 -18.20 11.90
C TYR A 281 -19.00 -19.47 12.71
N ASP A 282 -18.18 -19.73 13.74
CA ASP A 282 -18.29 -20.91 14.59
C ASP A 282 -19.66 -20.99 15.25
N GLN A 283 -20.17 -19.86 15.75
CA GLN A 283 -21.49 -19.82 16.38
C GLN A 283 -22.62 -20.07 15.39
N ILE A 284 -22.56 -19.47 14.19
CA ILE A 284 -23.54 -19.68 13.13
C ILE A 284 -23.53 -21.15 12.68
N GLU A 285 -22.33 -21.75 12.57
CA GLU A 285 -22.15 -23.15 12.21
C GLU A 285 -22.74 -24.09 13.27
N ASP A 286 -22.42 -23.88 14.55
CA ASP A 286 -22.97 -24.62 15.69
C ASP A 286 -24.50 -24.56 15.74
N TYR A 287 -25.06 -23.35 15.54
CA TYR A 287 -26.50 -23.17 15.46
C TYR A 287 -27.10 -23.98 14.31
N SER A 288 -26.51 -23.92 13.11
CA SER A 288 -27.04 -24.67 11.99
C SER A 288 -26.97 -26.18 12.19
N LYS A 289 -25.90 -26.72 12.80
CA LYS A 289 -25.79 -28.16 13.13
C LYS A 289 -26.86 -28.57 14.15
N SER A 290 -27.13 -27.73 15.15
CA SER A 290 -28.12 -28.01 16.19
C SER A 290 -29.58 -27.99 15.69
N SER A 291 -29.94 -27.06 14.81
CA SER A 291 -31.29 -26.98 14.20
C SER A 291 -31.59 -28.13 13.24
N VAL A 292 -30.57 -28.73 12.60
CA VAL A 292 -30.77 -29.95 11.80
C VAL A 292 -31.00 -31.15 12.73
N ARG A 293 -30.25 -31.25 13.84
CA ARG A 293 -30.47 -32.31 14.84
C ARG A 293 -31.84 -32.23 15.51
N SER A 294 -32.40 -31.04 15.73
CA SER A 294 -33.74 -30.90 16.32
C SER A 294 -34.87 -31.25 15.33
N ASN A 295 -34.68 -31.02 14.03
CA ASN A 295 -35.68 -31.35 12.99
C ASN A 295 -35.63 -32.81 12.51
N VAL A 296 -34.58 -33.58 12.83
CA VAL A 296 -34.44 -35.00 12.48
C VAL A 296 -35.02 -35.94 13.56
N LEU A 297 -35.39 -35.42 14.73
CA LEU A 297 -36.03 -36.20 15.79
C LEU A 297 -37.51 -36.58 15.52
N SER A 298 -38.04 -36.33 14.32
CA SER A 298 -39.42 -36.63 13.94
C SER A 298 -39.64 -37.36 12.59
N GLY A 299 -38.59 -37.77 11.85
CA GLY A 299 -38.84 -38.45 10.56
C GLY A 299 -37.66 -39.17 9.90
N LEU A 300 -37.72 -40.51 9.94
CA LEU A 300 -37.12 -41.56 9.10
C LEU A 300 -36.05 -41.25 7.99
N ALA A 301 -35.03 -42.11 8.02
CA ALA A 301 -34.38 -42.85 6.91
C ALA A 301 -33.35 -42.19 5.95
N THR A 302 -32.13 -42.74 6.01
CA THR A 302 -31.20 -43.22 4.95
C THR A 302 -31.24 -42.56 3.54
N VAL A 303 -30.06 -42.22 2.97
CA VAL A 303 -29.51 -42.75 1.68
C VAL A 303 -28.41 -41.86 1.02
N ASN A 304 -27.28 -42.54 0.71
CA ASN A 304 -26.27 -42.48 -0.37
C ASN A 304 -25.63 -41.20 -0.97
N LYS A 305 -24.28 -41.21 -0.87
CA LYS A 305 -23.25 -41.06 -1.93
C LYS A 305 -23.68 -40.48 -3.29
N PHE A 306 -23.23 -39.26 -3.58
CA PHE A 306 -22.75 -38.86 -4.91
C PHE A 306 -21.77 -37.69 -4.76
N VAL A 307 -20.48 -37.93 -4.97
CA VAL A 307 -19.43 -36.90 -5.01
C VAL A 307 -19.06 -36.72 -6.47
N GLY A 308 -19.36 -35.55 -7.03
CA GLY A 308 -19.02 -35.14 -8.39
C GLY A 308 -18.67 -33.66 -8.41
N GLU A 309 -17.37 -33.40 -8.57
CA GLU A 309 -16.72 -32.20 -9.13
C GLU A 309 -17.45 -30.85 -9.05
N ALA A 310 -17.03 -30.00 -8.10
CA ALA A 310 -17.15 -28.55 -8.22
C ALA A 310 -16.00 -27.85 -7.47
N ALA A 311 -14.75 -28.13 -7.87
CA ALA A 311 -13.59 -27.32 -7.49
C ALA A 311 -13.54 -26.07 -8.39
N GLY A 312 -14.28 -25.03 -8.01
CA GLY A 312 -14.39 -23.79 -8.77
C GLY A 312 -13.78 -22.59 -8.06
N LYS A 313 -12.47 -22.38 -8.25
CA LYS A 313 -11.72 -21.10 -8.22
C LYS A 313 -12.16 -20.04 -7.19
N VAL A 314 -11.58 -20.09 -5.99
CA VAL A 314 -11.33 -18.90 -5.17
C VAL A 314 -9.93 -18.38 -5.55
N PRO A 315 -9.70 -17.06 -5.76
CA PRO A 315 -8.36 -16.57 -6.07
C PRO A 315 -7.47 -16.80 -4.85
N VAL A 316 -6.48 -17.68 -5.01
CA VAL A 316 -5.37 -17.84 -4.06
C VAL A 316 -4.44 -16.65 -4.29
N LEU A 317 -4.62 -15.59 -3.50
CA LEU A 317 -3.65 -14.50 -3.44
C LEU A 317 -2.44 -14.95 -2.61
N SER A 318 -1.28 -14.61 -3.15
CA SER A 318 0.04 -15.16 -2.86
C SER A 318 0.49 -15.02 -1.40
N LYS A 319 1.23 -16.05 -0.96
CA LYS A 319 2.04 -16.18 0.26
C LYS A 319 2.73 -14.87 0.69
N SER A 320 2.06 -14.08 1.52
CA SER A 320 2.73 -13.36 2.60
C SER A 320 2.68 -14.27 3.83
N LYS A 321 3.59 -14.12 4.79
CA LYS A 321 3.78 -15.03 5.94
C LYS A 321 2.57 -15.00 6.88
N PHE A 322 1.54 -15.77 6.52
CA PHE A 322 0.34 -16.04 7.29
C PHE A 322 0.49 -17.44 7.90
N ASP A 323 1.11 -17.53 9.08
CA ASP A 323 1.12 -18.77 9.86
C ASP A 323 -0.13 -18.84 10.76
N GLU A 324 -0.78 -20.00 10.67
CA GLU A 324 -1.69 -20.63 11.66
C GLU A 324 -2.80 -19.72 12.22
N THR A 325 -3.95 -19.57 11.56
CA THR A 325 -5.04 -20.53 11.65
C THR A 325 -5.87 -20.54 10.35
N LEU A 326 -5.49 -21.39 9.40
CA LEU A 326 -6.38 -21.73 8.29
C LEU A 326 -7.53 -22.57 8.85
N ILE A 327 -8.72 -21.97 8.97
CA ILE A 327 -9.95 -22.76 9.11
C ILE A 327 -10.16 -23.46 7.77
N ASP A 328 -9.91 -24.77 7.78
CA ASP A 328 -10.20 -25.67 6.68
C ASP A 328 -11.72 -25.69 6.42
N ALA A 329 -12.19 -24.76 5.57
CA ALA A 329 -13.54 -24.77 5.02
C ALA A 329 -13.86 -26.05 4.19
N SER A 330 -12.88 -26.95 4.04
CA SER A 330 -12.98 -28.22 3.31
C SER A 330 -13.69 -29.33 4.10
N THR A 331 -13.80 -29.25 5.44
CA THR A 331 -14.38 -30.33 6.25
C THR A 331 -15.90 -30.31 6.40
N TRP A 332 -16.61 -29.34 5.80
CA TRP A 332 -18.06 -29.19 6.00
C TRP A 332 -18.93 -29.94 4.97
N LEU A 333 -18.32 -30.63 4.00
CA LEU A 333 -19.06 -31.35 2.95
C LEU A 333 -19.44 -32.80 3.31
N ASP A 334 -19.23 -33.24 4.56
CA ASP A 334 -19.74 -34.54 5.01
C ASP A 334 -20.83 -34.37 6.08
N THR A 335 -22.04 -34.72 5.64
CA THR A 335 -23.26 -35.04 6.41
C THR A 335 -24.14 -33.89 6.95
N SER A 336 -25.31 -33.76 6.32
CA SER A 336 -26.55 -33.24 6.91
C SER A 336 -26.62 -31.74 7.22
N SER A 337 -26.26 -30.89 6.25
CA SER A 337 -26.68 -29.48 6.26
C SER A 337 -27.72 -29.25 5.15
N SER A 338 -28.69 -28.37 5.38
CA SER A 338 -29.67 -28.05 4.33
C SER A 338 -29.00 -27.23 3.22
N LYS A 339 -29.36 -27.44 1.95
CA LYS A 339 -28.87 -26.67 0.78
C LYS A 339 -28.95 -25.14 0.95
N LYS A 340 -29.84 -24.66 1.84
CA LYS A 340 -29.98 -23.25 2.24
C LYS A 340 -28.89 -22.79 3.21
N THR A 341 -28.46 -23.63 4.16
CA THR A 341 -27.32 -23.35 5.03
C THR A 341 -26.03 -23.25 4.21
N GLU A 342 -25.85 -24.14 3.23
CA GLU A 342 -24.71 -24.13 2.30
C GLU A 342 -24.58 -22.78 1.58
N GLN A 343 -25.69 -22.26 1.04
CA GLN A 343 -25.69 -20.98 0.35
C GLN A 343 -25.38 -19.80 1.28
N THR A 344 -25.94 -19.77 2.49
CA THR A 344 -25.70 -18.68 3.45
C THR A 344 -24.26 -18.68 3.98
N MET A 345 -23.69 -19.86 4.26
CA MET A 345 -22.30 -19.96 4.69
C MET A 345 -21.32 -19.64 3.56
N SER A 346 -21.67 -20.00 2.31
CA SER A 346 -20.87 -19.64 1.13
C SER A 346 -20.80 -18.12 0.91
N GLN A 347 -21.88 -17.39 1.17
CA GLN A 347 -21.88 -15.91 1.14
C GLN A 347 -21.02 -15.33 2.26
N PHE A 348 -21.04 -15.93 3.45
CA PHE A 348 -20.23 -15.50 4.58
C PHE A 348 -18.73 -15.70 4.37
N LEU A 349 -18.31 -16.62 3.48
CA LEU A 349 -16.90 -16.79 3.11
C LEU A 349 -16.32 -15.55 2.40
N TYR A 350 -17.16 -14.73 1.77
CA TYR A 350 -16.73 -13.48 1.13
C TYR A 350 -16.25 -12.45 2.17
N ASN A 351 -16.85 -12.47 3.36
CA ASN A 351 -16.49 -11.62 4.50
C ASN A 351 -15.19 -12.09 5.19
N ARG A 352 -14.58 -13.20 4.77
CA ARG A 352 -13.27 -13.61 5.31
C ARG A 352 -12.16 -12.66 4.90
N ILE A 353 -12.30 -12.03 3.74
CA ILE A 353 -11.24 -11.23 3.12
C ILE A 353 -11.30 -9.82 3.71
N ASN A 354 -10.24 -9.36 4.38
CA ASN A 354 -10.14 -7.96 4.81
C ASN A 354 -8.85 -7.35 4.29
N ASP A 355 -8.75 -7.19 2.97
CA ASP A 355 -7.51 -6.87 2.29
C ASP A 355 -7.04 -5.42 2.53
N VAL A 356 -6.46 -5.20 3.70
CA VAL A 356 -5.76 -3.97 4.12
C VAL A 356 -4.25 -4.08 3.91
N SER A 357 -3.77 -5.26 3.52
CA SER A 357 -2.35 -5.57 3.34
C SER A 357 -1.66 -4.59 2.39
N PRO A 358 -2.29 -4.10 1.30
CA PRO A 358 -1.61 -3.19 0.39
C PRO A 358 -1.27 -1.85 1.04
N PHE A 359 -2.08 -1.36 1.98
CA PHE A 359 -1.76 -0.13 2.71
C PHE A 359 -0.65 -0.35 3.74
N VAL A 360 -0.69 -1.47 4.46
CA VAL A 360 0.36 -1.85 5.43
C VAL A 360 1.69 -2.04 4.72
N ASP A 361 1.71 -2.83 3.64
CA ASP A 361 2.88 -3.07 2.81
C ASP A 361 3.46 -1.76 2.27
N ASN A 362 2.62 -0.83 1.83
CA ASN A 362 3.08 0.45 1.30
C ASN A 362 3.65 1.38 2.37
N ILE A 363 3.05 1.44 3.57
CA ILE A 363 3.62 2.20 4.69
C ILE A 363 4.96 1.57 5.12
N ASN A 364 5.06 0.24 5.15
CA ASN A 364 6.31 -0.46 5.43
C ASN A 364 7.36 -0.21 4.34
N ASN A 365 6.97 -0.18 3.07
CA ASN A 365 7.87 0.18 1.97
C ASN A 365 8.37 1.61 2.11
N ILE A 366 7.50 2.56 2.44
CA ILE A 366 7.89 3.95 2.75
C ILE A 366 8.91 3.98 3.91
N ASN A 367 8.67 3.20 4.96
CA ASN A 367 9.58 3.11 6.11
C ASN A 367 10.97 2.63 5.67
N ARG A 368 11.04 1.59 4.83
CA ARG A 368 12.30 1.05 4.29
C ARG A 368 12.99 2.06 3.38
N LEU A 369 12.26 2.64 2.42
CA LEU A 369 12.79 3.61 1.46
C LEU A 369 13.35 4.88 2.13
N TYR A 370 12.73 5.33 3.22
CA TYR A 370 13.14 6.56 3.92
C TYR A 370 14.16 6.33 5.03
N ASN A 371 14.03 5.23 5.79
CA ASN A 371 14.80 5.02 7.03
C ASN A 371 15.92 3.99 6.90
N GLN A 372 16.16 3.41 5.71
CA GLN A 372 17.25 2.47 5.46
C GLN A 372 18.13 2.95 4.29
N PRO A 373 19.43 2.64 4.30
CA PRO A 373 20.29 2.90 3.14
C PRO A 373 19.76 2.17 1.90
N MET A 374 19.88 2.82 0.75
CA MET A 374 19.34 2.33 -0.53
C MET A 374 20.38 2.46 -1.63
N GLU A 375 20.51 1.42 -2.43
CA GLU A 375 21.28 1.45 -3.66
C GLU A 375 20.35 1.79 -4.83
N LEU A 376 20.64 2.89 -5.52
CA LEU A 376 19.96 3.28 -6.75
C LEU A 376 20.91 3.08 -7.93
N LEU A 377 20.51 2.25 -8.88
CA LEU A 377 21.14 2.11 -10.19
C LEU A 377 20.15 2.58 -11.26
N PHE A 378 20.65 3.00 -12.41
CA PHE A 378 19.79 3.34 -13.54
C PHE A 378 20.52 3.12 -14.87
N ASP A 379 19.75 2.72 -15.87
CA ASP A 379 20.15 2.64 -17.27
C ASP A 379 19.28 3.59 -18.12
N GLN A 380 19.35 3.44 -19.43
CA GLN A 380 18.63 4.30 -20.38
C GLN A 380 17.10 4.17 -20.29
N GLU A 381 16.60 3.06 -19.74
CA GLU A 381 15.19 2.69 -19.73
C GLU A 381 14.63 2.52 -18.33
N ASN A 382 15.46 2.21 -17.33
CA ASN A 382 15.03 1.72 -16.02
C ASN A 382 15.85 2.30 -14.87
N MET A 383 15.20 2.49 -13.74
CA MET A 383 15.83 2.55 -12.42
C MET A 383 15.78 1.18 -11.76
N TYR A 384 16.75 0.88 -10.93
CA TYR A 384 16.85 -0.34 -10.14
C TYR A 384 17.15 0.03 -8.70
N ILE A 385 16.37 -0.52 -7.79
CA ILE A 385 16.48 -0.22 -6.36
C ILE A 385 16.78 -1.50 -5.62
N ALA A 386 17.87 -1.50 -4.85
CA ALA A 386 18.09 -2.50 -3.82
C ALA A 386 18.04 -1.82 -2.45
N LEU A 387 17.23 -2.41 -1.57
CA LEU A 387 17.24 -2.05 -0.16
C LEU A 387 18.38 -2.82 0.48
N SER A 388 19.22 -2.13 1.24
CA SER A 388 20.30 -2.78 2.01
C SER A 388 19.69 -3.78 2.99
N GLU A 389 20.26 -4.98 3.08
CA GLU A 389 19.85 -5.99 4.08
C GLU A 389 20.15 -5.54 5.52
#